data_AF-A0A8F1WK96-F1
#
_entry.id   AF-A0A8F1WK96-F1
#
_cell.length_a   1.000
_cell.length_b   1.000
_cell.length_c   1.000
_cell.angle_alpha   90.00
_cell.angle_beta   90.00
_cell.angle_gamma   90.00
#
_symmetry.space_group_name_H-M   'P 1'
#
loop_
_entity.id
_entity.type
_entity.pdbx_description
1 polymer ?
#
loop_
_entity_poly.entity_id
_entity_poly.type
_entity_poly.pdbx_seq_one_letter_code
_entity_poly.pdbx_strand_id
1 'polypeptide(L)'
;MCERGEDRTDWERVDAMTEEELEASIAADPDDVHEELDWTQAFVGLPPRKKHINIRVDADVLDWFRNKGRGYQTYMNSVLRAFVASKDKADKLT
;
A
#
# COMPACT_ATOMS: atom_id res chain seq x y z
N MET A 1 28.27 3.41 20.54
CA MET A 1 28.43 2.93 19.16
C MET A 1 28.18 1.42 19.21
N CYS A 2 27.06 0.91 18.70
CA CYS A 2 26.84 -0.55 18.61
C CYS A 2 27.54 -1.06 17.34
N GLU A 3 28.18 -2.23 17.43
CA GLU A 3 28.83 -2.87 16.29
C GLU A 3 27.76 -3.45 15.34
N ARG A 4 28.06 -3.43 14.04
CA ARG A 4 27.15 -3.83 12.96
C ARG A 4 26.84 -5.33 13.08
N GLY A 5 25.69 -5.67 13.64
CA GLY A 5 25.18 -7.04 13.75
C GLY A 5 24.51 -7.37 15.08
N GLU A 6 24.63 -6.50 16.09
CA GLU A 6 24.00 -6.70 17.40
C GLU A 6 22.70 -5.89 17.46
N ASP A 7 21.57 -6.58 17.58
CA ASP A 7 20.33 -5.92 17.91
C ASP A 7 20.39 -5.41 19.36
N ARG A 8 19.77 -4.24 19.61
CA ARG A 8 19.74 -3.62 20.94
C ARG A 8 18.58 -4.16 21.79
N THR A 9 18.02 -5.30 21.39
CA THR A 9 16.80 -5.85 21.94
C THR A 9 17.18 -6.81 23.06
N ASP A 10 16.63 -6.58 24.24
CA ASP A 10 16.74 -7.51 25.35
C ASP A 10 15.80 -8.70 25.09
N TRP A 11 16.34 -9.76 24.47
CA TRP A 11 15.59 -10.97 24.12
C TRP A 11 15.21 -11.80 25.35
N GLU A 12 16.01 -11.79 26.42
CA GLU A 12 15.67 -12.49 27.65
C GLU A 12 14.41 -11.90 28.30
N ARG A 13 14.28 -10.57 28.25
CA ARG A 13 13.06 -9.86 28.68
C ARG A 13 11.85 -10.22 27.81
N VAL A 14 12.04 -10.37 26.49
CA VAL A 14 10.95 -10.72 25.56
C VAL A 14 10.49 -12.16 25.77
N ASP A 15 11.42 -13.11 25.94
CA ASP A 15 11.11 -14.53 26.14
C ASP A 15 10.42 -14.80 27.49
N ALA A 16 10.70 -13.97 28.51
CA ALA A 16 10.08 -14.07 29.82
C ALA A 16 8.71 -13.37 29.95
N MET A 17 8.28 -12.61 28.93
CA MET A 17 7.03 -11.85 28.96
C MET A 17 5.83 -12.78 28.77
N THR A 18 4.80 -12.65 29.61
CA THR A 18 3.61 -13.51 29.47
C THR A 18 2.66 -13.00 28.39
N GLU A 19 1.82 -13.88 27.87
CA GLU A 19 0.78 -13.54 26.88
C GLU A 19 -0.17 -12.45 27.40
N GLU A 20 -0.50 -12.46 28.71
CA GLU A 20 -1.39 -11.46 29.31
C GLU A 20 -0.74 -10.07 29.36
N GLU A 21 0.56 -10.02 29.62
CA GLU A 21 1.34 -8.77 29.59
C GLU A 21 1.50 -8.27 28.15
N LEU A 22 1.59 -9.17 27.17
CA LEU A 22 1.66 -8.84 25.75
C LEU A 22 0.36 -8.20 25.26
N GLU A 23 -0.77 -8.83 25.56
CA GLU A 23 -2.09 -8.33 25.18
C GLU A 23 -2.37 -6.96 25.84
N ALA A 24 -2.02 -6.81 27.12
CA ALA A 24 -2.15 -5.53 27.83
C ALA A 24 -1.26 -4.44 27.23
N SER A 25 -0.06 -4.80 26.74
CA SER A 25 0.85 -3.86 26.07
C SER A 25 0.30 -3.43 24.71
N ILE A 26 -0.31 -4.34 23.94
CA ILE A 26 -0.91 -4.04 22.63
C ILE A 26 -2.12 -3.12 22.83
N ALA A 27 -3.03 -3.46 23.76
CA ALA A 27 -4.23 -2.68 24.03
C ALA A 27 -3.94 -1.28 24.62
N ALA A 28 -2.78 -1.09 25.24
CA ALA A 28 -2.35 0.20 25.77
C ALA A 28 -1.57 1.05 24.75
N ASP A 29 -1.23 0.51 23.58
CA ASP A 29 -0.45 1.21 22.56
C ASP A 29 -1.36 2.20 21.79
N PRO A 30 -1.12 3.53 21.89
CA PRO A 30 -1.92 4.53 21.19
C PRO A 30 -1.71 4.53 19.66
N ASP A 31 -0.66 3.88 19.16
CA ASP A 31 -0.41 3.67 17.74
C ASP A 31 -1.02 2.34 17.24
N ASP A 32 -1.66 1.54 18.11
CA ASP A 32 -2.38 0.34 17.67
C ASP A 32 -3.63 0.73 16.87
N VAL A 33 -3.58 0.42 15.58
CA VAL A 33 -4.65 0.74 14.65
C VAL A 33 -5.69 -0.39 14.72
N HIS A 34 -6.63 -0.30 15.67
CA HIS A 34 -7.77 -1.22 15.80
C HIS A 34 -8.79 -1.16 14.64
N GLU A 35 -8.43 -0.56 13.49
CA GLU A 35 -9.30 -0.56 12.33
C GLU A 35 -9.29 -1.96 11.69
N GLU A 36 -10.47 -2.55 11.54
CA GLU A 36 -10.67 -3.79 10.81
C GLU A 36 -10.26 -3.56 9.35
N LEU A 37 -8.99 -3.83 9.04
CA LEU A 37 -8.42 -3.61 7.72
C LEU A 37 -9.23 -4.45 6.72
N ASP A 38 -9.85 -3.78 5.73
CA ASP A 38 -10.57 -4.45 4.64
C ASP A 38 -9.57 -5.16 3.71
N TRP A 39 -9.20 -6.39 4.09
CA TRP A 39 -8.31 -7.26 3.34
C TRP A 39 -8.86 -7.60 1.95
N THR A 40 -10.15 -7.35 1.67
CA THR A 40 -10.76 -7.52 0.35
C THR A 40 -10.17 -6.56 -0.69
N GLN A 41 -9.64 -5.41 -0.25
CA GLN A 41 -8.98 -4.42 -1.12
C GLN A 41 -7.47 -4.58 -1.19
N ALA A 42 -6.89 -5.44 -0.34
CA ALA A 42 -5.46 -5.69 -0.36
C ALA A 42 -5.06 -6.40 -1.66
N PHE A 43 -4.16 -5.79 -2.43
CA PHE A 43 -3.60 -6.42 -3.61
C PHE A 43 -2.61 -7.52 -3.17
N VAL A 44 -3.08 -8.77 -3.14
CA VAL A 44 -2.24 -9.93 -2.81
C VAL A 44 -1.37 -10.27 -4.04
N GLY A 45 -0.11 -9.83 -4.00
CA GLY A 45 0.92 -10.22 -4.99
C GLY A 45 1.87 -9.09 -5.39
N LEU A 46 2.93 -9.43 -6.13
CA LEU A 46 3.83 -8.43 -6.70
C LEU A 46 3.09 -7.66 -7.80
N PRO A 47 3.07 -6.31 -7.80
CA PRO A 47 2.40 -5.55 -8.85
C PRO A 47 2.99 -5.94 -10.21
N PRO A 48 2.15 -6.19 -11.23
CA PRO A 48 2.64 -6.59 -12.54
C PRO A 48 3.61 -5.55 -13.10
N ARG A 49 4.67 -6.02 -13.76
CA ARG A 49 5.67 -5.14 -14.37
C ARG A 49 4.99 -4.19 -15.35
N LYS A 50 5.17 -2.88 -15.12
CA LYS A 50 4.68 -1.85 -16.04
C LYS A 50 5.34 -2.05 -17.41
N LYS A 51 4.54 -2.01 -18.48
CA LYS A 51 5.06 -2.02 -19.85
C LYS A 51 5.36 -0.59 -20.27
N HIS A 52 6.58 -0.36 -20.77
CA HIS A 52 6.91 0.93 -21.38
C HIS A 52 6.30 0.98 -22.77
N ILE A 53 5.35 1.88 -22.97
CA ILE A 53 4.66 2.08 -24.25
C ILE A 53 4.77 3.55 -24.66
N ASN A 54 4.85 3.80 -25.96
CA ASN A 54 4.75 5.15 -26.51
C ASN A 54 3.32 5.36 -27.01
N ILE A 55 2.57 6.24 -26.34
CA ILE A 55 1.19 6.59 -26.69
C ILE A 55 1.10 8.10 -26.91
N ARG A 56 0.18 8.51 -27.79
CA ARG A 56 -0.19 9.92 -27.93
C ARG A 56 -1.38 10.21 -27.03
N VAL A 57 -1.29 11.31 -26.29
CA VAL A 57 -2.34 11.81 -25.39
C VAL A 57 -2.54 13.29 -25.73
N ASP A 58 -3.77 13.77 -25.65
CA ASP A 58 -4.07 15.19 -25.86
C ASP A 58 -3.30 16.08 -24.88
N ALA A 59 -2.92 17.27 -25.36
CA ALA A 59 -2.02 18.15 -24.62
C ALA A 59 -2.66 18.67 -23.31
N ASP A 60 -3.94 19.05 -23.38
CA ASP A 60 -4.73 19.55 -22.25
C ASP A 60 -4.89 18.48 -21.15
N VAL A 61 -5.15 17.24 -21.54
CA VAL A 61 -5.24 16.10 -20.63
C VAL A 61 -3.90 15.87 -19.93
N LEU A 62 -2.81 15.86 -20.70
CA LEU A 62 -1.48 15.63 -20.17
C LEU A 62 -1.06 16.74 -19.20
N ASP A 63 -1.36 18.01 -19.51
CA ASP A 63 -1.06 19.15 -18.65
C ASP A 63 -1.89 19.11 -17.36
N TRP A 64 -3.15 18.70 -17.43
CA TRP A 64 -3.97 18.49 -16.23
C TRP A 64 -3.35 17.45 -15.28
N PHE A 65 -2.85 16.34 -15.82
CA PHE A 65 -2.16 15.33 -15.00
C PHE A 65 -0.83 15.84 -14.44
N ARG A 66 -0.03 16.56 -15.23
CA ARG A 66 1.24 17.15 -14.76
C ARG A 66 1.02 18.12 -13.60
N ASN A 67 -0.06 18.89 -13.63
CA ASN A 67 -0.41 19.84 -12.57
C ASN A 67 -0.72 19.17 -11.21
N LYS A 68 -0.93 17.84 -11.17
CA LYS A 68 -1.07 17.07 -9.92
C LYS A 68 0.26 16.80 -9.21
N GLY A 69 1.40 17.13 -9.83
CA GLY A 69 2.72 17.06 -9.22
C GLY A 69 3.51 15.78 -9.54
N ARG A 70 4.52 15.50 -8.70
CA ARG A 70 5.45 14.39 -8.90
C ARG A 70 4.67 13.06 -8.88
N GLY A 71 4.87 12.24 -9.93
CA GLY A 71 4.20 10.95 -10.04
C GLY A 71 2.90 10.97 -10.85
N TYR A 72 2.64 12.02 -11.65
CA TYR A 72 1.47 12.09 -12.54
C TYR A 72 1.26 10.84 -13.41
N GLN A 73 2.34 10.17 -13.86
CA GLN A 73 2.23 8.91 -14.61
C GLN A 73 1.64 7.77 -13.77
N THR A 74 2.00 7.69 -12.49
CA THR A 74 1.40 6.71 -11.56
C THR A 74 -0.08 7.02 -11.34
N TYR A 75 -0.42 8.30 -11.16
CA TYR A 75 -1.81 8.71 -10.99
C TYR A 75 -2.65 8.44 -12.25
N MET A 76 -2.15 8.79 -13.42
CA MET A 76 -2.76 8.48 -14.71
C MET A 76 -3.00 6.97 -14.87
N ASN A 77 -2.03 6.14 -14.49
CA ASN A 77 -2.19 4.68 -14.52
C ASN A 77 -3.28 4.19 -13.55
N SER A 78 -3.43 4.79 -12.37
CA SER A 78 -4.51 4.46 -11.43
C SER A 78 -5.89 4.78 -12.00
N VAL A 79 -6.03 5.94 -12.66
CA VAL A 79 -7.27 6.34 -13.34
C VAL A 79 -7.63 5.35 -14.45
N LEU A 80 -6.66 4.99 -15.29
CA LEU A 80 -6.86 4.01 -16.36
C LEU A 80 -7.28 2.64 -15.81
N ARG A 81 -6.66 2.19 -14.71
CA ARG A 81 -7.03 0.93 -14.04
C ARG A 81 -8.46 0.98 -13.51
N ALA A 82 -8.85 2.08 -12.85
CA ALA A 82 -10.21 2.26 -12.33
C ALA A 82 -11.25 2.23 -13.46
N PHE A 83 -10.97 2.89 -14.58
CA PHE A 83 -11.83 2.87 -15.75
C PHE A 83 -12.00 1.46 -16.33
N VAL A 84 -10.91 0.71 -16.53
CA VAL A 84 -10.96 -0.67 -17.02
C VAL A 84 -11.75 -1.57 -16.07
N ALA A 85 -11.52 -1.46 -14.75
CA ALA A 85 -12.24 -2.25 -13.76
C ALA A 85 -13.75 -1.93 -13.75
N SER A 86 -14.13 -0.67 -13.95
CA SER A 86 -15.54 -0.27 -14.07
C SER A 86 -16.19 -0.86 -15.33
N LYS A 87 -15.47 -0.91 -16.46
CA LYS A 87 -15.98 -1.48 -17.70
C LYS A 87 -16.09 -3.01 -17.65
N ASP A 88 -15.08 -3.69 -17.14
CA ASP A 88 -15.08 -5.15 -16.97
C ASP A 88 -16.24 -5.64 -16.07
N LYS A 89 -16.58 -4.88 -15.02
CA LYS A 89 -17.78 -5.15 -14.20
C LYS A 89 -19.09 -5.00 -14.98
N ALA A 90 -19.18 -4.03 -15.89
CA ALA A 90 -20.37 -3.82 -16.70
C ALA A 90 -20.54 -4.90 -17.78
N ASP A 91 -19.44 -5.30 -18.43
CA ASP A 91 -19.43 -6.40 -19.40
C ASP A 91 -19.78 -7.76 -18.76
N LYS A 92 -19.36 -8.01 -17.52
CA LYS A 92 -19.71 -9.25 -16.78
C LYS A 92 -21.16 -9.32 -16.29
N LEU A 93 -21.89 -8.20 -16.34
CA LEU A 93 -23.31 -8.12 -15.93
C LEU A 93 -24.27 -8.22 -17.12
N THR A 94 -23.75 -8.29 -18.35
CA THR A 94 -24.52 -8.43 -19.60
C THR A 94 -24.36 -9.82 -20.17
#